data_AF-A0A820HA74-F1
#
_entry.id   AF-A0A820HA74-F1
#
_cell.length_a   1.000
_cell.length_b   1.000
_cell.length_c   1.000
_cell.angle_alpha   90.00
_cell.angle_beta   90.00
_cell.angle_gamma   90.00
#
_symmetry.space_group_name_H-M   'P 1'
#
loop_
_entity.id
_entity.type
_entity.pdbx_description
1 polymer ?
#
loop_
_entity_poly.entity_id
_entity_poly.type
_entity_poly.pdbx_seq_one_letter_code
_entity_poly.pdbx_strand_id
1 'polypeptide(L)'
;TQQVSIVFIHYIKAFDHSEHHQVTELKKIKYGENRIEIRVKEQFHLLFIELLKQNYYLIIKQETFQKLNYIQMKLSSNQRCVSTDKLMNSYTYLHRIKYYPHLCRQNKELMCFYDETYMCICDLNRFSNCFIFNHSMTYDCQGNNYCENNGKCFQDNPKCPVQALCICSECYYGLKCQFTTQGFVLSLDYILSYHIKPNRSFSQQPMIIKISIGIIIFMFILGLINGIMSILTFHRKKTRDVGCGYYLFISSWISICLIIILLIKFWQLLLSQMTILTNRSFVNFNCILLDVSIKVLIAFNDWLDTCVCIERAITVSKGVKFNKNKSKQISKWVILIIMIVTILTHLHDPIHRHLID
;
A
#
# COMPACT_ATOMS: atom_id res chain seq x y z
N THR A 1 0.61 -1.61 -7.50
CA THR A 1 0.76 -0.15 -7.66
C THR A 1 -0.48 0.54 -7.10
N GLN A 2 -0.45 0.98 -5.83
CA GLN A 2 -1.56 1.75 -5.25
C GLN A 2 -1.38 3.23 -5.54
N GLN A 3 -2.29 3.80 -6.32
CA GLN A 3 -2.37 5.22 -6.60
C GLN A 3 -3.17 5.88 -5.46
N VAL A 4 -2.49 6.25 -4.37
CA VAL A 4 -3.02 7.26 -3.44
C VAL A 4 -3.26 8.51 -4.27
N SER A 5 -4.52 8.95 -4.37
CA SER A 5 -4.84 10.18 -5.10
C SER A 5 -4.46 11.35 -4.21
N ILE A 6 -3.27 11.88 -4.46
CA ILE A 6 -2.80 13.16 -3.91
C ILE A 6 -3.62 14.25 -4.60
N VAL A 7 -4.16 15.15 -3.78
CA VAL A 7 -4.95 16.28 -4.25
C VAL A 7 -4.34 17.56 -3.69
N PHE A 8 -4.15 18.54 -4.56
CA PHE A 8 -3.72 19.87 -4.16
C PHE A 8 -4.94 20.80 -4.13
N ILE A 9 -5.05 21.57 -3.07
CA ILE A 9 -6.15 22.51 -2.84
C ILE A 9 -5.54 23.90 -2.86
N HIS A 10 -5.89 24.71 -3.85
CA HIS A 10 -5.37 26.06 -4.01
C HIS A 10 -6.42 27.07 -3.56
N TYR A 11 -6.08 27.83 -2.52
CA TYR A 11 -6.81 28.98 -2.02
C TYR A 11 -6.25 30.24 -2.65
N ILE A 12 -7.10 31.03 -3.30
CA ILE A 12 -6.69 32.29 -3.94
C ILE A 12 -7.38 33.46 -3.25
N LYS A 13 -6.56 34.37 -2.70
CA LYS A 13 -7.00 35.65 -2.18
C LYS A 13 -6.74 36.71 -3.25
N ALA A 14 -7.80 37.18 -3.91
CA ALA A 14 -7.76 38.41 -4.68
C ALA A 14 -7.86 39.61 -3.73
N PHE A 15 -6.98 40.59 -3.90
CA PHE A 15 -7.03 41.87 -3.20
C PHE A 15 -7.21 42.96 -4.26
N ASP A 16 -8.06 43.95 -4.00
CA ASP A 16 -8.13 45.13 -4.87
C ASP A 16 -6.77 45.84 -4.86
N HIS A 17 -6.13 45.90 -6.04
CA HIS A 17 -4.85 46.59 -6.32
C HIS A 17 -3.53 45.93 -5.87
N SER A 18 -3.50 44.66 -5.46
CA SER A 18 -2.23 43.93 -5.22
C SER A 18 -2.18 42.55 -5.89
N GLU A 19 -0.98 41.98 -5.99
CA GLU A 19 -0.77 40.62 -6.52
C GLU A 19 -1.61 39.61 -5.72
N HIS A 20 -2.34 38.75 -6.44
CA HIS A 20 -3.14 37.71 -5.83
C HIS A 20 -2.24 36.72 -5.08
N HIS A 21 -2.68 36.33 -3.88
CA HIS A 21 -1.91 35.41 -3.05
C HIS A 21 -2.48 34.00 -3.18
N GLN A 22 -1.66 33.07 -3.68
CA GLN A 22 -1.97 31.64 -3.81
C GLN A 22 -1.40 30.86 -2.63
N VAL A 23 -2.26 30.18 -1.86
CA VAL A 23 -1.85 29.22 -0.82
C VAL A 23 -2.29 27.84 -1.27
N THR A 24 -1.40 26.85 -1.18
CA THR A 24 -1.71 25.48 -1.62
C THR A 24 -1.58 24.50 -0.46
N GLU A 25 -2.66 23.79 -0.16
CA GLU A 25 -2.70 22.72 0.83
C GLU A 25 -2.72 21.37 0.11
N LEU A 26 -1.85 20.44 0.52
CA LEU A 26 -1.83 19.09 -0.01
C LEU A 26 -2.63 18.15 0.89
N LYS A 27 -3.57 17.40 0.30
CA LYS A 27 -4.36 16.41 1.01
C LYS A 27 -4.25 15.02 0.36
N LYS A 28 -3.99 14.00 1.18
CA LYS A 28 -4.10 12.58 0.77
C LYS A 28 -5.54 12.13 0.93
N ILE A 29 -6.15 11.63 -0.15
CA ILE A 29 -7.50 11.05 -0.11
C ILE A 29 -7.40 9.53 -0.02
N LYS A 30 -8.23 8.92 0.84
CA LYS A 30 -8.31 7.46 0.97
C LYS A 30 -9.06 6.87 -0.22
N TYR A 31 -8.58 5.73 -0.73
CA TYR A 31 -9.22 5.04 -1.85
C TYR A 31 -10.64 4.58 -1.45
N GLY A 32 -11.64 4.96 -2.24
CA GLY A 32 -13.06 4.62 -2.02
C GLY A 32 -13.91 5.73 -1.40
N GLU A 33 -13.33 6.88 -1.03
CA GLU A 33 -14.10 8.08 -0.68
C GLU A 33 -14.44 8.88 -1.95
N ASN A 34 -15.71 8.85 -2.36
CA ASN A 34 -16.21 9.62 -3.51
C ASN A 34 -16.46 11.12 -3.19
N ARG A 35 -16.10 11.56 -1.99
CA ARG A 35 -16.33 12.92 -1.50
C ARG A 35 -15.05 13.49 -0.93
N ILE A 36 -14.71 14.70 -1.35
CA ILE A 36 -13.58 15.45 -0.80
C ILE A 36 -14.14 16.33 0.32
N GLU A 37 -13.66 16.09 1.54
CA GLU A 37 -13.99 16.89 2.71
C GLU A 37 -12.84 17.85 2.97
N ILE A 38 -13.08 19.15 3.04
CA ILE A 38 -12.04 20.16 3.23
C ILE A 38 -12.41 20.99 4.45
N ARG A 39 -11.50 21.06 5.42
CA ARG A 39 -11.61 21.99 6.54
C ARG A 39 -10.88 23.26 6.15
N VAL A 40 -11.65 24.32 5.93
CA VAL A 40 -11.10 25.61 5.51
C VAL A 40 -10.32 26.21 6.68
N LYS A 41 -9.04 26.50 6.44
CA LYS A 41 -8.15 27.13 7.42
C LYS A 41 -7.87 28.60 7.08
N GLU A 42 -7.95 28.93 5.79
CA GLU A 42 -7.58 30.23 5.24
C GLU A 42 -8.79 30.93 4.63
N GLN A 43 -8.77 32.27 4.63
CA GLN A 43 -9.75 33.06 3.87
C GLN A 43 -9.45 32.94 2.37
N PHE A 44 -10.46 32.92 1.51
CA PHE A 44 -10.23 32.83 0.06
C PHE A 44 -11.44 33.39 -0.71
N HIS A 45 -11.20 33.79 -1.96
CA HIS A 45 -12.24 34.17 -2.92
C HIS A 45 -12.49 33.05 -3.94
N LEU A 46 -11.42 32.33 -4.31
CA LEU A 46 -11.48 31.22 -5.26
C LEU A 46 -10.85 29.97 -4.65
N LEU A 47 -11.47 28.81 -4.92
CA LEU A 47 -10.97 27.51 -4.52
C LEU A 47 -10.82 26.60 -5.74
N PHE A 48 -9.58 26.19 -5.99
CA PHE A 48 -9.25 25.21 -7.02
C PHE A 48 -8.78 23.90 -6.42
N ILE A 49 -9.09 22.80 -7.09
CA ILE A 49 -8.58 21.48 -6.77
C ILE A 49 -7.77 20.97 -7.96
N GLU A 50 -6.52 20.60 -7.73
CA GLU A 50 -5.68 19.93 -8.70
C GLU A 50 -5.55 18.44 -8.35
N LEU A 51 -5.88 17.60 -9.34
CA LEU A 51 -5.56 16.17 -9.32
C LEU A 51 -4.27 15.92 -10.11
N LEU A 52 -3.61 14.79 -9.82
CA LEU A 52 -2.41 14.31 -10.53
C LEU A 52 -2.50 14.55 -12.05
N LYS A 53 -1.44 15.17 -12.62
CA LYS A 53 -1.28 15.62 -14.01
C LYS A 53 -2.03 16.92 -14.37
N GLN A 54 -1.96 17.96 -13.53
CA GLN A 54 -2.47 19.31 -13.84
C GLN A 54 -3.96 19.33 -14.22
N ASN A 55 -4.77 18.48 -13.59
CA ASN A 55 -6.21 18.47 -13.80
C ASN A 55 -6.87 19.38 -12.78
N TYR A 56 -7.14 20.62 -13.18
CA TYR A 56 -7.74 21.64 -12.33
C TYR A 56 -9.26 21.59 -12.33
N TYR A 57 -9.87 21.81 -11.17
CA TYR A 57 -11.30 21.93 -10.96
C TYR A 57 -11.61 23.19 -10.18
N LEU A 58 -12.47 24.05 -10.72
CA LEU A 58 -12.99 25.21 -10.01
C LEU A 58 -14.18 24.77 -9.16
N ILE A 59 -14.06 24.95 -7.83
CA ILE A 59 -15.09 24.49 -6.90
C ILE A 59 -15.94 25.67 -6.41
N ILE A 60 -15.28 26.70 -5.89
CA ILE A 60 -15.96 27.83 -5.25
C ILE A 60 -15.43 29.11 -5.89
N LYS A 61 -16.38 29.97 -6.28
CA LYS A 61 -16.18 31.37 -6.60
C LYS A 61 -17.07 32.19 -5.67
N GLN A 62 -16.47 33.03 -4.84
CA GLN A 62 -17.17 33.95 -3.96
C GLN A 62 -16.81 35.39 -4.32
N GLU A 63 -17.82 36.23 -4.55
CA GLU A 63 -17.65 37.67 -4.77
C GLU A 63 -17.56 38.43 -3.45
N THR A 64 -18.30 37.98 -2.43
CA THR A 64 -18.20 38.47 -1.06
C THR A 64 -17.68 37.38 -0.14
N PHE A 65 -16.76 37.73 0.76
CA PHE A 65 -16.17 36.76 1.68
C PHE A 65 -17.25 36.16 2.60
N GLN A 66 -17.43 34.85 2.52
CA GLN A 66 -18.26 34.10 3.46
C GLN A 66 -17.39 33.10 4.21
N LYS A 67 -17.42 33.18 5.55
CA LYS A 67 -16.65 32.27 6.39
C LYS A 67 -17.24 30.86 6.32
N LEU A 68 -16.62 30.01 5.51
CA LEU A 68 -16.88 28.57 5.48
C LEU A 68 -15.92 27.87 6.43
N ASN A 69 -16.42 27.01 7.30
CA ASN A 69 -15.58 26.18 8.18
C ASN A 69 -15.31 24.79 7.57
N TYR A 70 -16.21 24.31 6.70
CA TYR A 70 -16.19 22.95 6.17
C TYR A 70 -16.84 22.90 4.78
N ILE A 71 -16.22 22.18 3.85
CA ILE A 71 -16.71 21.97 2.49
C ILE A 71 -16.72 20.47 2.21
N GLN A 72 -17.85 19.94 1.75
CA GLN A 72 -17.97 18.57 1.28
C GLN A 72 -18.47 18.58 -0.16
N MET A 73 -17.72 17.95 -1.06
CA MET A 73 -18.06 17.98 -2.49
C MET A 73 -17.82 16.64 -3.19
N LYS A 74 -18.53 16.43 -4.28
CA LYS A 74 -18.26 15.39 -5.28
C LYS A 74 -17.79 16.08 -6.55
N LEU A 75 -16.60 15.72 -7.04
CA LEU A 75 -16.05 16.28 -8.27
C LEU A 75 -16.95 15.92 -9.46
N SER A 76 -17.41 16.94 -10.19
CA SER A 76 -18.15 16.78 -11.43
C SER A 76 -17.30 17.17 -12.64
N SER A 77 -17.59 16.58 -13.82
CA SER A 77 -16.88 16.92 -15.06
C SER A 77 -17.07 18.38 -15.46
N ASN A 78 -18.21 18.99 -15.13
CA ASN A 78 -18.54 20.37 -15.50
C ASN A 78 -17.72 21.41 -14.74
N GLN A 79 -17.08 21.02 -13.63
CA GLN A 79 -16.23 21.88 -12.81
C GLN A 79 -14.77 21.91 -13.30
N ARG A 80 -14.43 21.09 -14.30
CA ARG A 80 -13.06 20.93 -14.78
C ARG A 80 -12.64 22.13 -15.62
N CYS A 81 -11.49 22.70 -15.31
CA CYS A 81 -10.86 23.71 -16.15
C CYS A 81 -10.15 23.05 -17.33
N VAL A 82 -10.32 23.62 -18.52
CA VAL A 82 -9.77 23.07 -19.76
C VAL A 82 -8.48 23.80 -20.13
N SER A 83 -7.45 23.06 -20.58
CA SER A 83 -6.23 23.68 -21.11
C SER A 83 -6.52 24.41 -22.43
N THR A 84 -5.94 25.60 -22.59
CA THR A 84 -6.04 26.40 -23.81
C THR A 84 -5.45 25.70 -25.03
N ASP A 85 -4.47 24.81 -24.89
CA ASP A 85 -3.94 24.01 -26.00
C ASP A 85 -5.05 23.20 -26.66
N LYS A 86 -5.90 22.56 -25.84
CA LYS A 86 -7.02 21.77 -26.35
C LYS A 86 -8.08 22.61 -27.05
N LEU A 87 -8.23 23.87 -26.66
CA LEU A 87 -9.21 24.79 -27.22
C LEU A 87 -8.69 25.55 -28.45
N MET A 88 -7.38 25.82 -28.51
CA MET A 88 -6.75 26.72 -29.47
C MET A 88 -5.33 26.25 -29.86
N ASN A 89 -5.23 25.02 -30.35
CA ASN A 89 -3.95 24.40 -30.76
C ASN A 89 -3.19 25.20 -31.83
N SER A 90 -3.89 25.92 -32.73
CA SER A 90 -3.30 26.51 -33.94
C SER A 90 -2.70 27.91 -33.78
N TYR A 91 -2.87 28.57 -32.64
CA TYR A 91 -2.43 29.96 -32.44
C TYR A 91 -1.15 30.05 -31.62
N THR A 92 -0.28 31.00 -31.94
CA THR A 92 0.88 31.36 -31.10
C THR A 92 0.44 31.96 -29.76
N TYR A 93 1.27 31.85 -28.72
CA TYR A 93 0.99 32.30 -27.35
C TYR A 93 0.35 33.70 -27.25
N LEU A 94 0.97 34.73 -27.83
CA LEU A 94 0.45 36.12 -27.80
C LEU A 94 -0.91 36.27 -28.47
N HIS A 95 -1.17 35.48 -29.52
CA HIS A 95 -2.48 35.48 -30.18
C HIS A 95 -3.53 34.83 -29.29
N ARG A 96 -3.21 33.74 -28.58
CA ARG A 96 -4.14 33.07 -27.67
C ARG A 96 -4.70 34.02 -26.60
N ILE A 97 -3.84 34.82 -25.97
CA ILE A 97 -4.23 35.79 -24.93
C ILE A 97 -5.30 36.76 -25.43
N LYS A 98 -5.15 37.27 -26.67
CA LYS A 98 -6.14 38.19 -27.26
C LYS A 98 -7.52 37.57 -27.43
N TYR A 99 -7.60 36.25 -27.60
CA TYR A 99 -8.85 35.52 -27.80
C TYR A 99 -9.45 34.93 -26.52
N TYR A 100 -8.84 35.12 -25.34
CA TYR A 100 -9.40 34.64 -24.08
C TYR A 100 -10.84 35.11 -23.81
N PRO A 101 -11.22 36.37 -24.07
CA PRO A 101 -12.61 36.80 -23.92
C PRO A 101 -13.56 36.08 -24.87
N HIS A 102 -13.08 35.66 -26.05
CA HIS A 102 -13.88 34.92 -27.03
C HIS A 102 -14.22 33.51 -26.55
N LEU A 103 -13.30 32.83 -25.87
CA LEU A 103 -13.51 31.48 -25.34
C LEU A 103 -14.70 31.41 -24.36
N CYS A 104 -14.82 32.39 -23.47
CA CYS A 104 -15.96 32.47 -22.56
C CYS A 104 -17.27 32.77 -23.29
N ARG A 105 -17.26 33.56 -24.36
CA ARG A 105 -18.48 33.87 -25.14
C ARG A 105 -18.96 32.68 -25.97
N GLN A 106 -18.04 31.95 -26.59
CA GLN A 106 -18.36 30.83 -27.47
C GLN A 106 -18.85 29.60 -26.71
N ASN A 107 -18.18 29.25 -25.60
CA ASN A 107 -18.49 28.05 -24.83
C ASN A 107 -19.26 28.40 -23.56
N LYS A 108 -20.61 28.45 -23.62
CA LYS A 108 -21.45 28.84 -22.47
C LYS A 108 -21.26 27.98 -21.22
N GLU A 109 -20.91 26.70 -21.39
CA GLU A 109 -20.68 25.77 -20.28
C GLU A 109 -19.27 25.87 -19.67
N LEU A 110 -18.36 26.63 -20.30
CA LEU A 110 -16.99 26.80 -19.80
C LEU A 110 -17.00 27.74 -18.59
N MET A 111 -16.56 27.21 -17.44
CA MET A 111 -16.41 27.94 -16.18
C MET A 111 -15.00 28.50 -16.01
N CYS A 112 -13.98 27.74 -16.40
CA CYS A 112 -12.58 28.09 -16.25
C CYS A 112 -11.70 27.43 -17.31
N PHE A 113 -10.56 28.03 -17.58
CA PHE A 113 -9.51 27.49 -18.46
C PHE A 113 -8.14 27.98 -18.01
N TYR A 114 -7.08 27.33 -18.48
CA TYR A 114 -5.71 27.68 -18.10
C TYR A 114 -4.73 27.49 -19.26
N ASP A 115 -3.62 28.22 -19.21
CA ASP A 115 -2.47 28.02 -20.08
C ASP A 115 -1.21 27.74 -19.23
N GLU A 116 -0.02 28.04 -19.74
CA GLU A 116 1.25 27.83 -19.03
C GLU A 116 1.46 28.81 -17.87
N THR A 117 0.82 29.99 -17.89
CA THR A 117 1.12 31.11 -16.97
C THR A 117 -0.11 31.63 -16.22
N TYR A 118 -1.29 31.56 -16.83
CA TYR A 118 -2.52 32.17 -16.41
C TYR A 118 -3.59 31.11 -16.16
N MET A 119 -4.30 31.31 -15.05
CA MET A 119 -5.58 30.66 -14.79
C MET A 119 -6.69 31.69 -15.01
N CYS A 120 -7.71 31.30 -15.77
CA CYS A 120 -8.79 32.19 -16.18
C CYS A 120 -10.16 31.64 -15.76
N ILE A 121 -11.03 32.55 -15.34
CA ILE A 121 -12.42 32.27 -14.96
C ILE A 121 -13.37 33.05 -15.87
N CYS A 122 -14.42 32.39 -16.33
CA CYS A 122 -15.49 33.05 -17.06
C CYS A 122 -16.50 33.64 -16.07
N ASP A 123 -16.70 34.95 -16.13
CA ASP A 123 -17.67 35.65 -15.29
C ASP A 123 -19.12 35.49 -15.80
N LEU A 124 -20.11 35.95 -15.02
CA LEU A 124 -21.52 35.98 -15.41
C LEU A 124 -21.73 36.74 -16.72
N ASN A 125 -21.00 37.85 -16.90
CA ASN A 125 -21.00 38.65 -18.12
C ASN A 125 -20.19 38.01 -19.28
N ARG A 126 -19.72 36.78 -19.10
CA ARG A 126 -18.89 36.01 -20.05
C ARG A 126 -17.59 36.71 -20.44
N PHE A 127 -17.04 37.52 -19.55
CA PHE A 127 -15.68 38.01 -19.65
C PHE A 127 -14.70 37.03 -18.99
N SER A 128 -13.50 36.94 -19.52
CA SER A 128 -12.42 36.13 -18.96
C SER A 128 -11.62 36.96 -17.95
N ASN A 129 -11.67 36.59 -16.68
CA ASN A 129 -10.82 37.16 -15.63
C ASN A 129 -9.63 36.23 -15.40
N CYS A 130 -8.44 36.67 -15.81
CA CYS A 130 -7.22 35.87 -15.78
C CYS A 130 -6.22 36.44 -14.76
N PHE A 131 -5.54 35.55 -14.06
CA PHE A 131 -4.49 35.90 -13.10
C PHE A 131 -3.34 34.91 -13.23
N ILE A 132 -2.13 35.34 -12.88
CA ILE A 132 -0.93 34.50 -12.96
C ILE A 132 -1.09 33.31 -12.00
N PHE A 133 -0.87 32.09 -12.44
CA PHE A 133 -0.99 30.92 -11.57
C PHE A 133 0.28 30.11 -11.63
N ASN A 134 0.87 29.84 -10.46
CA ASN A 134 2.07 29.02 -10.43
C ASN A 134 1.67 27.53 -10.49
N HIS A 135 1.73 26.98 -11.70
CA HIS A 135 1.42 25.58 -12.00
C HIS A 135 2.48 24.59 -11.48
N SER A 136 3.68 25.06 -11.13
CA SER A 136 4.83 24.23 -10.73
C SER A 136 5.36 24.61 -9.35
N MET A 137 4.46 24.79 -8.38
CA MET A 137 4.84 25.04 -6.98
C MET A 137 5.58 23.83 -6.40
N THR A 138 6.90 23.92 -6.30
CA THR A 138 7.74 22.99 -5.53
C THR A 138 8.26 23.72 -4.30
N TYR A 139 8.01 23.15 -3.11
CA TYR A 139 8.53 23.68 -1.86
C TYR A 139 9.58 22.74 -1.31
N ASP A 140 10.84 23.13 -1.43
CA ASP A 140 12.02 22.30 -1.18
C ASP A 140 12.32 22.14 0.33
N CYS A 141 11.34 22.40 1.18
CA CYS A 141 11.47 22.40 2.63
C CYS A 141 12.71 23.16 3.15
N GLN A 142 13.00 24.31 2.53
CA GLN A 142 14.16 25.16 2.85
C GLN A 142 15.51 24.43 2.81
N GLY A 143 15.64 23.35 2.01
CA GLY A 143 16.88 22.58 1.86
C GLY A 143 17.19 21.63 3.01
N ASN A 144 16.33 21.55 4.04
CA ASN A 144 16.42 20.48 5.01
C ASN A 144 15.89 19.20 4.36
N ASN A 145 16.74 18.18 4.21
CA ASN A 145 16.42 16.83 3.71
C ASN A 145 15.42 16.11 4.64
N TYR A 146 14.20 16.64 4.75
CA TYR A 146 13.14 16.09 5.59
C TYR A 146 12.61 14.77 5.03
N CYS A 147 12.67 14.61 3.71
CA CYS A 147 12.29 13.41 3.00
C CYS A 147 13.52 12.59 2.62
N GLU A 148 13.48 11.30 2.94
CA GLU A 148 14.50 10.31 2.61
C GLU A 148 14.23 9.67 1.24
N ASN A 149 15.19 8.90 0.72
CA ASN A 149 15.04 8.08 -0.50
C ASN A 149 14.52 8.83 -1.74
N ASN A 150 15.02 10.05 -1.96
CA ASN A 150 14.61 10.93 -3.05
C ASN A 150 13.11 11.29 -3.03
N GLY A 151 12.49 11.28 -1.85
CA GLY A 151 11.14 11.79 -1.66
C GLY A 151 11.08 13.30 -1.93
N LYS A 152 10.05 13.75 -2.65
CA LYS A 152 9.82 15.18 -2.88
C LYS A 152 9.13 15.78 -1.66
N CYS A 153 9.72 16.83 -1.10
CA CYS A 153 9.13 17.55 0.02
C CYS A 153 8.07 18.54 -0.46
N PHE A 154 7.03 18.72 0.35
CA PHE A 154 5.98 19.70 0.13
C PHE A 154 5.66 20.40 1.45
N GLN A 155 5.46 21.71 1.40
CA GLN A 155 5.06 22.55 2.54
C GLN A 155 3.82 23.36 2.18
N ASP A 156 3.05 23.73 3.19
CA ASP A 156 1.82 24.51 3.05
C ASP A 156 2.08 26.02 2.81
N ASN A 157 3.13 26.59 3.40
CA ASN A 157 3.46 28.01 3.28
C ASN A 157 4.97 28.24 3.12
N PRO A 158 5.42 29.09 2.16
CA PRO A 158 6.84 29.40 1.96
C PRO A 158 7.50 30.16 3.13
N LYS A 159 6.74 30.98 3.88
CA LYS A 159 7.30 31.86 4.93
C LYS A 159 7.27 31.24 6.33
N CYS A 160 6.20 30.52 6.67
CA CYS A 160 6.03 29.83 7.96
C CYS A 160 5.30 28.49 7.74
N PRO A 161 6.03 27.40 7.44
CA PRO A 161 5.40 26.11 7.21
C PRO A 161 4.91 25.51 8.53
N VAL A 162 3.65 25.09 8.59
CA VAL A 162 3.07 24.40 9.76
C VAL A 162 3.08 22.89 9.54
N GLN A 163 3.03 22.45 8.28
CA GLN A 163 3.00 21.03 7.92
C GLN A 163 3.94 20.76 6.74
N ALA A 164 4.80 19.75 6.91
CA ALA A 164 5.67 19.24 5.86
C ALA A 164 5.29 17.79 5.53
N LEU A 165 5.17 17.47 4.24
CA LEU A 165 4.78 16.17 3.75
C LEU A 165 5.74 15.67 2.67
N CYS A 166 6.07 14.38 2.72
CA CYS A 166 6.87 13.73 1.70
C CYS A 166 6.00 12.98 0.67
N ILE A 167 6.29 13.22 -0.60
CA ILE A 167 5.80 12.46 -1.74
C ILE A 167 6.90 11.46 -2.12
N CYS A 168 6.63 10.19 -1.85
CA CYS A 168 7.62 9.14 -2.04
C CYS A 168 7.74 8.74 -3.51
N SER A 169 8.97 8.43 -3.90
CA SER A 169 9.30 7.74 -5.13
C SER A 169 8.68 6.34 -5.15
N GLU A 170 8.56 5.74 -6.34
CA GLU A 170 8.03 4.38 -6.47
C GLU A 170 8.83 3.42 -5.59
N CYS A 171 8.13 2.45 -4.98
CA CYS A 171 8.69 1.49 -4.04
C CYS A 171 9.17 2.05 -2.69
N TYR A 172 8.90 3.31 -2.36
CA TYR A 172 9.17 3.87 -1.03
C TYR A 172 7.88 4.34 -0.34
N TYR A 173 7.83 4.23 0.99
CA TYR A 173 6.67 4.61 1.79
C TYR A 173 7.06 5.03 3.21
N GLY A 174 6.09 5.57 3.96
CA GLY A 174 6.28 6.16 5.28
C GLY A 174 6.07 7.67 5.28
N LEU A 175 6.12 8.30 6.46
CA LEU A 175 5.95 9.75 6.61
C LEU A 175 7.09 10.56 5.96
N LYS A 176 8.30 10.01 5.97
CA LYS A 176 9.52 10.58 5.38
C LYS A 176 10.02 9.79 4.18
N CYS A 177 9.24 8.84 3.65
CA CYS A 177 9.69 7.90 2.61
C CYS A 177 10.87 7.01 3.03
N GLN A 178 11.02 6.79 4.33
CA GLN A 178 12.14 6.07 4.92
C GLN A 178 12.15 4.56 4.60
N PHE A 179 11.00 3.97 4.26
CA PHE A 179 10.89 2.52 4.05
C PHE A 179 10.89 2.18 2.57
N THR A 180 11.57 1.08 2.22
CA THR A 180 11.59 0.52 0.88
C THR A 180 10.73 -0.75 0.82
N THR A 181 10.04 -0.95 -0.30
CA THR A 181 9.37 -2.21 -0.63
C THR A 181 10.33 -3.21 -1.27
N GLN A 182 11.59 -2.85 -1.52
CA GLN A 182 12.60 -3.76 -2.07
C GLN A 182 12.96 -4.81 -1.00
N GLY A 183 12.76 -6.09 -1.32
CA GLY A 183 13.00 -7.21 -0.41
C GLY A 183 11.78 -7.71 0.36
N PHE A 184 10.64 -7.03 0.28
CA PHE A 184 9.37 -7.62 0.72
C PHE A 184 8.93 -8.67 -0.30
N VAL A 185 9.16 -9.94 0.00
CA VAL A 185 8.32 -11.01 -0.55
C VAL A 185 6.90 -10.61 -0.19
N LEU A 186 6.04 -10.39 -1.20
CA LEU A 186 4.63 -9.98 -1.04
C LEU A 186 3.98 -10.85 0.04
N SER A 187 3.96 -10.37 1.28
CA SER A 187 3.41 -11.12 2.39
C SER A 187 1.90 -10.95 2.34
N LEU A 188 1.20 -12.03 2.66
CA LEU A 188 -0.25 -12.00 2.83
C LEU A 188 -0.66 -10.84 3.75
N ASP A 189 0.17 -10.56 4.76
CA ASP A 189 -0.02 -9.48 5.73
C ASP A 189 -0.08 -8.11 5.05
N TYR A 190 0.83 -7.81 4.12
CA TYR A 190 0.85 -6.53 3.42
C TYR A 190 -0.37 -6.35 2.50
N ILE A 191 -0.71 -7.39 1.73
CA ILE A 191 -1.85 -7.34 0.80
C ILE A 191 -3.16 -7.18 1.56
N LEU A 192 -3.36 -7.97 2.63
CA LEU A 192 -4.62 -7.94 3.35
C LEU A 192 -4.74 -6.78 4.33
N SER A 193 -3.66 -6.37 4.99
CA SER A 193 -3.69 -5.32 6.01
C SER A 193 -4.24 -4.01 5.44
N TYR A 194 -4.00 -3.69 4.17
CA TYR A 194 -4.53 -2.47 3.55
C TYR A 194 -6.05 -2.49 3.37
N HIS A 195 -6.63 -3.69 3.19
CA HIS A 195 -8.05 -3.85 2.92
C HIS A 195 -8.89 -4.01 4.20
N ILE A 196 -8.28 -4.20 5.37
CA ILE A 196 -9.01 -4.32 6.63
C ILE A 196 -9.37 -2.92 7.14
N LYS A 197 -10.66 -2.70 7.44
CA LYS A 197 -11.12 -1.44 8.02
C LYS A 197 -11.08 -1.51 9.55
N PRO A 198 -10.43 -0.55 10.23
CA PRO A 198 -10.43 -0.50 11.70
C PRO A 198 -11.82 -0.17 12.24
N ASN A 199 -12.11 -0.61 13.48
CA ASN A 199 -13.37 -0.34 14.19
C ASN A 199 -14.66 -0.78 13.47
N ARG A 200 -14.58 -1.78 12.57
CA ARG A 200 -15.74 -2.39 11.90
C ARG A 200 -15.77 -3.87 12.19
N SER A 201 -16.95 -4.40 12.55
CA SER A 201 -17.14 -5.83 12.81
C SER A 201 -16.94 -6.68 11.55
N PHE A 202 -16.68 -7.98 11.72
CA PHE A 202 -16.39 -8.91 10.61
C PHE A 202 -17.43 -8.89 9.48
N SER A 203 -18.71 -8.70 9.82
CA SER A 203 -19.79 -8.64 8.82
C SER A 203 -19.74 -7.39 7.93
N GLN A 204 -19.18 -6.29 8.43
CA GLN A 204 -19.05 -5.00 7.73
C GLN A 204 -17.70 -4.81 7.03
N GLN A 205 -16.81 -5.81 7.08
CA GLN A 205 -15.55 -5.80 6.36
C GLN A 205 -15.78 -5.92 4.83
N PRO A 206 -14.87 -5.41 3.99
CA PRO A 206 -15.04 -5.43 2.54
C PRO A 206 -15.00 -6.87 1.98
N MET A 207 -15.59 -7.06 0.80
CA MET A 207 -15.72 -8.38 0.16
C MET A 207 -14.37 -9.10 -0.01
N ILE A 208 -13.29 -8.37 -0.25
CA ILE A 208 -11.93 -8.93 -0.38
C ILE A 208 -11.53 -9.73 0.87
N ILE A 209 -11.81 -9.21 2.06
CA ILE A 209 -11.49 -9.90 3.32
C ILE A 209 -12.36 -11.14 3.50
N LYS A 210 -13.66 -11.05 3.18
CA LYS A 210 -14.58 -12.19 3.26
C LYS A 210 -14.16 -13.34 2.35
N ILE A 211 -13.78 -13.04 1.10
CA ILE A 211 -13.27 -14.04 0.16
C ILE A 211 -11.96 -14.65 0.69
N SER A 212 -11.05 -13.82 1.19
CA SER A 212 -9.76 -14.30 1.72
C SER A 212 -9.93 -15.23 2.94
N ILE A 213 -10.86 -14.90 3.85
CA ILE A 213 -11.24 -15.79 4.97
C ILE A 213 -11.74 -17.13 4.41
N GLY A 214 -12.62 -17.11 3.42
CA GLY A 214 -13.14 -18.32 2.78
C GLY A 214 -12.04 -19.20 2.17
N ILE A 215 -11.09 -18.60 1.43
CA ILE A 215 -9.95 -19.31 0.83
C ILE A 215 -9.08 -19.95 1.91
N ILE A 216 -8.74 -19.21 2.97
CA ILE A 216 -7.87 -19.71 4.05
C ILE A 216 -8.53 -20.88 4.80
N ILE A 217 -9.83 -20.79 5.09
CA ILE A 217 -10.57 -21.88 5.72
C ILE A 217 -10.61 -23.11 4.80
N PHE A 218 -10.83 -22.92 3.50
CA PHE A 218 -10.83 -24.01 2.54
C PHE A 218 -9.47 -24.70 2.44
N MET A 219 -8.38 -23.93 2.32
CA MET A 219 -7.01 -24.46 2.34
C MET A 219 -6.69 -25.21 3.64
N PHE A 220 -7.17 -24.70 4.78
CA PHE A 220 -7.01 -25.34 6.08
C PHE A 220 -7.69 -26.72 6.12
N ILE A 221 -8.93 -26.82 5.66
CA ILE A 221 -9.68 -28.09 5.64
C ILE A 221 -8.98 -29.12 4.74
N LEU A 222 -8.66 -28.75 3.51
CA LEU A 222 -7.98 -29.65 2.57
C LEU A 222 -6.60 -30.08 3.10
N GLY A 223 -5.85 -29.13 3.65
CA GLY A 223 -4.54 -29.38 4.21
C GLY A 223 -4.56 -30.31 5.42
N LEU A 224 -5.56 -30.16 6.31
CA LEU A 224 -5.76 -31.09 7.44
C LEU A 224 -6.10 -32.50 6.97
N ILE A 225 -7.03 -32.65 6.03
CA ILE A 225 -7.42 -33.98 5.51
C ILE A 225 -6.20 -34.68 4.90
N ASN A 226 -5.45 -33.98 4.04
CA ASN A 226 -4.25 -34.52 3.41
C ASN A 226 -3.16 -34.86 4.43
N GLY A 227 -2.94 -33.99 5.43
CA GLY A 227 -1.97 -34.20 6.48
C GLY A 227 -2.30 -35.43 7.33
N ILE A 228 -3.55 -35.56 7.79
CA ILE A 228 -4.01 -36.70 8.59
C ILE A 228 -3.90 -38.00 7.80
N MET A 229 -4.35 -38.01 6.54
CA MET A 229 -4.26 -39.19 5.67
C MET A 229 -2.80 -39.62 5.45
N SER A 230 -1.90 -38.65 5.28
CA SER A 230 -0.46 -38.90 5.14
C SER A 230 0.14 -39.48 6.41
N ILE A 231 -0.19 -38.93 7.58
CA ILE A 231 0.24 -39.47 8.88
C ILE A 231 -0.24 -40.92 9.05
N LEU A 232 -1.51 -41.21 8.77
CA LEU A 232 -2.06 -42.57 8.86
C LEU A 232 -1.32 -43.55 7.93
N THR A 233 -0.94 -43.09 6.74
CA THR A 233 -0.21 -43.89 5.74
C THR A 233 1.23 -44.15 6.18
N PHE A 234 1.95 -43.14 6.65
CA PHE A 234 3.36 -43.26 7.06
C PHE A 234 3.56 -43.80 8.48
N HIS A 235 2.49 -43.86 9.28
CA HIS A 235 2.51 -44.53 10.58
C HIS A 235 2.62 -46.07 10.44
N ARG A 236 2.17 -46.64 9.32
CA ARG A 236 2.24 -48.09 9.08
C ARG A 236 3.69 -48.57 9.05
N LYS A 237 3.98 -49.70 9.72
CA LYS A 237 5.36 -50.24 9.81
C LYS A 237 6.01 -50.46 8.43
N LYS A 238 5.24 -50.97 7.47
CA LYS A 238 5.71 -51.30 6.10
C LYS A 238 6.27 -50.11 5.32
N THR A 239 5.73 -48.91 5.50
CA THR A 239 6.22 -47.70 4.82
C THR A 239 7.47 -47.13 5.48
N ARG A 240 7.77 -47.57 6.71
CA ARG A 240 8.89 -47.12 7.55
C ARG A 240 10.04 -48.13 7.61
N ASP A 241 10.07 -49.06 6.66
CA ASP A 241 11.17 -50.01 6.48
C ASP A 241 12.41 -49.34 5.85
N VAL A 242 12.25 -48.17 5.24
CA VAL A 242 13.32 -47.36 4.63
C VAL A 242 13.33 -45.96 5.27
N GLY A 243 14.50 -45.31 5.34
CA GLY A 243 14.66 -43.98 5.92
C GLY A 243 13.69 -42.93 5.37
N CYS A 244 13.39 -43.01 4.07
CA CYS A 244 12.42 -42.16 3.37
C CYS A 244 11.06 -42.09 4.07
N GLY A 245 10.60 -43.18 4.69
CA GLY A 245 9.34 -43.20 5.43
C GLY A 245 9.37 -42.32 6.69
N TYR A 246 10.53 -42.19 7.34
CA TYR A 246 10.70 -41.30 8.49
C TYR A 246 10.68 -39.82 8.08
N TYR A 247 11.34 -39.45 6.97
CA TYR A 247 11.29 -38.08 6.47
C TYR A 247 9.86 -37.66 6.11
N LEU A 248 9.12 -38.50 5.37
CA LEU A 248 7.73 -38.23 4.98
C LEU A 248 6.78 -38.18 6.18
N PHE A 249 7.00 -39.02 7.20
CA PHE A 249 6.20 -38.99 8.42
C PHE A 249 6.37 -37.65 9.18
N ILE A 250 7.61 -37.17 9.30
CA ILE A 250 7.91 -35.90 9.99
C ILE A 250 7.43 -34.71 9.15
N SER A 251 7.65 -34.73 7.84
CA SER A 251 7.11 -33.73 6.89
C SER A 251 5.58 -33.61 7.00
N SER A 252 4.86 -34.72 7.18
CA SER A 252 3.40 -34.70 7.37
C SER A 252 3.00 -33.97 8.66
N TRP A 253 3.72 -34.17 9.76
CA TRP A 253 3.50 -33.44 11.01
C TRP A 253 3.82 -31.95 10.87
N ILE A 254 4.93 -31.59 10.22
CA ILE A 254 5.32 -30.20 9.96
C ILE A 254 4.27 -29.50 9.12
N SER A 255 3.75 -30.16 8.08
CA SER A 255 2.72 -29.60 7.19
C SER A 255 1.44 -29.23 7.95
N ILE A 256 0.99 -30.08 8.88
CA ILE A 256 -0.15 -29.77 9.76
C ILE A 256 0.17 -28.58 10.66
N CYS A 257 1.34 -28.57 11.31
CA CYS A 257 1.77 -27.45 12.15
C CYS A 257 1.83 -26.13 11.37
N LEU A 258 2.35 -26.14 10.14
CA LEU A 258 2.43 -24.98 9.25
C LEU A 258 1.05 -24.40 8.96
N ILE A 259 0.08 -25.26 8.59
CA ILE A 259 -1.29 -24.83 8.28
C ILE A 259 -1.98 -24.23 9.51
N ILE A 260 -1.76 -24.81 10.70
CA ILE A 260 -2.30 -24.28 11.97
C ILE A 260 -1.68 -22.92 12.31
N ILE A 261 -0.35 -22.79 12.22
CA ILE A 261 0.36 -21.53 12.51
C ILE A 261 -0.06 -20.43 11.53
N LEU A 262 -0.24 -20.76 10.24
CA LEU A 262 -0.74 -19.83 9.23
C LEU A 262 -2.15 -19.32 9.58
N LEU A 263 -3.05 -20.20 10.04
CA LEU A 263 -4.40 -19.82 10.46
C LEU A 263 -4.36 -18.91 11.70
N ILE A 264 -3.54 -19.22 12.70
CA ILE A 264 -3.35 -18.39 13.89
C ILE A 264 -2.82 -17.01 13.51
N LYS A 265 -1.78 -16.96 12.67
CA LYS A 265 -1.20 -15.71 12.17
C LYS A 265 -2.24 -14.84 11.46
N PHE A 266 -3.06 -15.45 10.61
CA PHE A 266 -4.12 -14.76 9.90
C PHE A 266 -5.18 -14.16 10.84
N TRP A 267 -5.61 -14.92 11.84
CA TRP A 267 -6.55 -14.41 12.85
C TRP A 267 -5.93 -13.28 13.69
N GLN A 268 -4.67 -13.40 14.08
CA GLN A 268 -3.96 -12.35 14.80
C GLN A 268 -3.89 -11.05 13.98
N LEU A 269 -3.59 -11.14 12.68
CA LEU A 269 -3.59 -9.99 11.77
C LEU A 269 -4.96 -9.31 11.74
N LEU A 270 -6.04 -10.08 11.56
CA LEU A 270 -7.40 -9.53 11.56
C LEU A 270 -7.76 -8.84 12.88
N LEU A 271 -7.50 -9.50 14.01
CA LEU A 271 -7.81 -8.97 15.34
C LEU A 271 -7.00 -7.71 15.70
N SER A 272 -5.73 -7.66 15.27
CA SER A 272 -4.87 -6.49 15.46
C SER A 272 -5.37 -5.30 14.63
N GLN A 273 -5.70 -5.49 13.36
CA GLN A 273 -6.18 -4.42 12.48
C GLN A 273 -7.60 -3.92 12.84
N MET A 274 -8.42 -4.78 13.44
CA MET A 274 -9.71 -4.40 14.01
C MET A 274 -9.61 -3.70 15.37
N THR A 275 -8.39 -3.40 15.84
CA THR A 275 -8.07 -2.72 17.11
C THR A 275 -8.66 -3.40 18.36
N ILE A 276 -8.95 -4.71 18.27
CA ILE A 276 -9.45 -5.52 19.39
C ILE A 276 -8.28 -5.90 20.32
N LEU A 277 -7.12 -6.22 19.74
CA LEU A 277 -5.88 -6.50 20.47
C LEU A 277 -5.06 -5.21 20.60
N THR A 278 -5.14 -4.56 21.76
CA THR A 278 -4.46 -3.28 22.05
C THR A 278 -3.07 -3.47 22.68
N ASN A 279 -2.77 -4.65 23.21
CA ASN A 279 -1.49 -4.92 23.89
C ASN A 279 -0.33 -5.05 22.89
N ARG A 280 0.37 -3.93 22.64
CA ARG A 280 1.47 -3.82 21.68
C ARG A 280 2.59 -4.84 21.89
N SER A 281 3.05 -5.02 23.13
CA SER A 281 4.14 -5.96 23.45
C SER A 281 3.74 -7.40 23.12
N PHE A 282 2.50 -7.78 23.44
CA PHE A 282 1.96 -9.10 23.15
C PHE A 282 1.84 -9.34 21.64
N VAL A 283 1.30 -8.37 20.89
CA VAL A 283 1.18 -8.48 19.42
C VAL A 283 2.55 -8.58 18.77
N ASN A 284 3.54 -7.81 19.23
CA ASN A 284 4.91 -7.85 18.72
C ASN A 284 5.54 -9.24 18.90
N PHE A 285 5.52 -9.73 20.14
CA PHE A 285 6.14 -11.00 20.50
C PHE A 285 5.55 -12.15 19.70
N ASN A 286 4.21 -12.22 19.62
CA ASN A 286 3.53 -13.25 18.82
C ASN A 286 3.83 -13.11 17.32
N CYS A 287 3.91 -11.88 16.78
CA CYS A 287 4.23 -11.67 15.37
C CYS A 287 5.63 -12.17 15.01
N ILE A 288 6.64 -11.82 15.81
CA ILE A 288 8.03 -12.29 15.61
C ILE A 288 8.07 -13.82 15.73
N LEU A 289 7.45 -14.38 16.77
CA LEU A 289 7.44 -15.82 17.01
C LEU A 289 6.80 -16.60 15.87
N LEU A 290 5.61 -16.20 15.40
CA LEU A 290 4.90 -16.89 14.33
C LEU A 290 5.66 -16.80 12.99
N ASP A 291 6.20 -15.63 12.64
CA ASP A 291 6.91 -15.45 11.37
C ASP A 291 8.20 -16.26 11.31
N VAL A 292 8.98 -16.27 12.40
CA VAL A 292 10.19 -17.09 12.48
C VAL A 292 9.83 -18.57 12.45
N SER A 293 8.76 -18.97 13.15
CA SER A 293 8.30 -20.35 13.16
C SER A 293 7.88 -20.84 11.77
N ILE A 294 7.14 -20.02 11.01
CA ILE A 294 6.75 -20.34 9.62
C ILE A 294 8.00 -20.52 8.75
N LYS A 295 8.95 -19.58 8.81
CA LYS A 295 10.20 -19.65 8.01
C LYS A 295 10.99 -20.92 8.31
N VAL A 296 11.22 -21.22 9.59
CA VAL A 296 11.97 -22.40 10.04
C VAL A 296 11.27 -23.69 9.60
N LEU A 297 9.95 -23.79 9.79
CA LEU A 297 9.19 -24.99 9.42
C LEU A 297 9.15 -25.22 7.90
N ILE A 298 9.03 -24.16 7.08
CA ILE A 298 9.11 -24.27 5.61
C ILE A 298 10.49 -24.76 5.19
N ALA A 299 11.56 -24.09 5.65
CA ALA A 299 12.92 -24.49 5.31
C ALA A 299 13.23 -25.93 5.74
N PHE A 300 12.77 -26.32 6.93
CA PHE A 300 12.92 -27.68 7.43
C PHE A 300 12.20 -28.69 6.54
N ASN A 301 10.98 -28.38 6.08
CA ASN A 301 10.25 -29.26 5.17
C ASN A 301 10.96 -29.41 3.81
N ASP A 302 11.46 -28.32 3.22
CA ASP A 302 12.17 -28.34 1.94
C ASP A 302 13.44 -29.22 1.99
N TRP A 303 14.17 -29.17 3.12
CA TRP A 303 15.32 -30.03 3.35
C TRP A 303 14.93 -31.51 3.49
N LEU A 304 13.81 -31.81 4.16
CA LEU A 304 13.30 -33.18 4.27
C LEU A 304 12.90 -33.73 2.89
N ASP A 305 12.24 -32.93 2.06
CA ASP A 305 11.86 -33.32 0.70
C ASP A 305 13.09 -33.58 -0.18
N THR A 306 14.14 -32.75 -0.02
CA THR A 306 15.43 -32.98 -0.68
C THR A 306 16.07 -34.30 -0.23
N CYS A 307 16.02 -34.62 1.07
CA CYS A 307 16.52 -35.90 1.60
C CYS A 307 15.74 -37.10 1.06
N VAL A 308 14.42 -36.96 0.87
CA VAL A 308 13.58 -37.97 0.24
C VAL A 308 14.03 -38.24 -1.19
N CYS A 309 14.27 -37.20 -1.98
CA CYS A 309 14.76 -37.33 -3.35
C CYS A 309 16.12 -38.04 -3.41
N ILE A 310 17.06 -37.65 -2.54
CA ILE A 310 18.39 -38.26 -2.45
C ILE A 310 18.30 -39.74 -2.09
N GLU A 311 17.53 -40.10 -1.05
CA GLU A 311 17.40 -41.50 -0.64
C GLU A 311 16.73 -42.36 -1.72
N ARG A 312 15.73 -41.82 -2.43
CA ARG A 312 15.11 -42.53 -3.56
C ARG A 312 16.12 -42.79 -4.68
N ALA A 313 16.94 -41.80 -5.04
CA ALA A 313 17.98 -41.95 -6.04
C ALA A 313 19.03 -43.02 -5.63
N ILE A 314 19.47 -43.01 -4.38
CA ILE A 314 20.40 -44.02 -3.84
C ILE A 314 19.78 -45.42 -3.83
N THR A 315 18.49 -45.53 -3.49
CA THR A 315 17.76 -46.81 -3.47
C THR A 315 17.70 -47.42 -4.87
N VAL A 316 17.40 -46.62 -5.89
CA VAL A 316 17.40 -47.06 -7.30
C VAL A 316 18.80 -47.43 -7.77
N SER A 317 19.82 -46.62 -7.43
CA SER A 317 21.21 -46.87 -7.84
C SER A 317 21.81 -48.13 -7.24
N LYS A 318 21.54 -48.42 -5.95
CA LYS A 318 22.10 -49.60 -5.26
C LYS A 318 21.25 -50.87 -5.42
N GLY A 319 19.99 -50.73 -5.82
CA GLY A 319 19.06 -51.85 -6.04
C GLY A 319 19.07 -52.86 -4.89
N VAL A 320 19.44 -54.11 -5.20
CA VAL A 320 19.45 -55.24 -4.25
C VAL A 320 20.49 -55.08 -3.13
N LYS A 321 21.57 -54.31 -3.35
CA LYS A 321 22.63 -54.09 -2.35
C LYS A 321 22.27 -53.01 -1.31
N PHE A 322 21.05 -52.47 -1.35
CA PHE A 322 20.63 -51.41 -0.44
C PHE A 322 20.35 -51.92 0.98
N ASN A 323 21.09 -51.40 1.97
CA ASN A 323 20.91 -51.74 3.38
C ASN A 323 19.85 -50.85 4.06
N LYS A 324 18.66 -51.40 4.25
CA LYS A 324 17.49 -50.74 4.86
C LYS A 324 17.72 -50.32 6.32
N ASN A 325 18.35 -51.17 7.13
CA ASN A 325 18.60 -50.89 8.55
C ASN A 325 19.57 -49.71 8.73
N LYS A 326 20.62 -49.66 7.88
CA LYS A 326 21.57 -48.54 7.89
C LYS A 326 20.90 -47.22 7.50
N SER A 327 20.06 -47.21 6.45
CA SER A 327 19.30 -46.01 6.04
C SER A 327 18.35 -45.51 7.14
N LYS A 328 17.67 -46.43 7.85
CA LYS A 328 16.81 -46.07 8.99
C LYS A 328 17.57 -45.40 10.14
N GLN A 329 18.80 -45.82 10.43
CA GLN A 329 19.58 -45.20 11.49
C GLN A 329 20.15 -43.85 11.05
N ILE A 330 20.63 -43.74 9.81
CA ILE A 330 21.14 -42.48 9.23
C ILE A 330 20.03 -41.43 9.18
N SER A 331 18.84 -41.78 8.71
CA SER A 331 17.73 -40.83 8.57
C SER A 331 17.37 -40.13 9.87
N LYS A 332 17.33 -40.85 11.00
CA LYS A 332 17.09 -40.26 12.32
C LYS A 332 18.12 -39.21 12.71
N TRP A 333 19.40 -39.46 12.42
CA TRP A 333 20.48 -38.49 12.67
C TRP A 333 20.40 -37.29 11.73
N VAL A 334 20.14 -37.53 10.45
CA VAL A 334 20.01 -36.47 9.44
C VAL A 334 18.85 -35.52 9.78
N ILE A 335 17.68 -36.04 10.19
CA ILE A 335 16.54 -35.23 10.64
C ILE A 335 16.96 -34.28 11.77
N LEU A 336 17.68 -34.79 12.78
CA LEU A 336 18.10 -34.01 13.93
C LEU A 336 19.12 -32.93 13.55
N ILE A 337 20.09 -33.27 12.71
CA ILE A 337 21.10 -32.33 12.23
C ILE A 337 20.46 -31.20 11.42
N ILE A 338 19.57 -31.54 10.46
CA ILE A 338 18.90 -30.56 9.62
C ILE A 338 18.08 -29.61 10.49
N MET A 339 17.34 -30.12 11.48
CA MET A 339 16.56 -29.28 12.40
C MET A 339 17.44 -28.24 13.09
N ILE A 340 18.57 -28.65 13.65
CA ILE A 340 19.52 -27.74 14.33
C ILE A 340 20.05 -26.70 13.35
N VAL A 341 20.51 -27.11 12.17
CA VAL A 341 21.06 -26.20 11.15
C VAL A 341 20.02 -25.17 10.71
N THR A 342 18.78 -25.59 10.45
CA THR A 342 17.71 -24.69 10.02
C THR A 342 17.33 -23.65 11.08
N ILE A 343 17.37 -24.01 12.36
CA ILE A 343 17.10 -23.07 13.45
C ILE A 343 18.23 -22.04 13.53
N LEU A 344 19.49 -22.48 13.47
CA LEU A 344 20.65 -21.59 13.55
C LEU A 344 20.71 -20.58 12.39
N THR A 345 20.37 -21.01 11.17
CA THR A 345 20.38 -20.12 10.00
C THR A 345 19.33 -19.00 10.08
N HIS A 346 18.19 -19.26 10.72
CA HIS A 346 17.09 -18.28 10.82
C HIS A 346 17.08 -17.48 12.14
N LEU A 347 18.01 -17.74 13.05
CA LEU A 347 18.09 -17.07 14.35
C LEU A 347 18.51 -15.58 14.24
N HIS A 348 19.11 -15.17 13.12
CA HIS A 348 19.51 -13.78 12.89
C HIS A 348 18.31 -12.84 12.65
N ASP A 349 17.28 -13.32 11.93
CA ASP A 349 16.09 -12.54 11.59
C ASP A 349 15.33 -11.92 12.79
N PRO A 350 15.05 -12.64 13.89
CA PRO A 350 14.34 -12.05 15.03
C PRO A 350 15.15 -10.96 15.76
N ILE A 351 16.48 -10.99 15.68
CA ILE A 351 17.35 -10.06 16.41
C ILE A 351 17.31 -8.66 15.81
N HIS A 352 17.15 -8.55 14.48
CA HIS A 352 17.14 -7.26 13.77
C HIS A 352 15.75 -6.72 13.46
N ARG A 353 14.68 -7.43 13.82
CA ARG A 353 13.31 -7.07 13.44
C ARG A 353 12.64 -6.21 14.50
N HIS A 354 12.41 -4.95 14.17
CA HIS A 354 11.61 -4.02 14.97
C HIS A 354 10.24 -3.74 14.33
N LEU A 355 9.24 -3.48 15.15
CA LEU A 355 7.93 -3.00 14.69
C LEU A 355 8.06 -1.57 14.18
N ILE A 356 7.43 -1.31 13.04
CA ILE A 356 7.28 0.02 12.47
C ILE A 356 6.05 0.68 13.11
N ASP A 357 6.26 1.87 13.69
CA ASP A 357 5.19 2.75 14.20
C ASP A 357 4.41 3.45 13.08
#